data_AF-A0AAF0RY46-F1
#
_entry.id   AF-A0AAF0RY46-F1
#
_cell.length_a   1.000
_cell.length_b   1.000
_cell.length_c   1.000
_cell.angle_alpha   90.00
_cell.angle_beta   90.00
_cell.angle_gamma   90.00
#
_symmetry.space_group_name_H-M   'P 1'
#
loop_
_entity.id
_entity.type
_entity.pdbx_description
1 polymer ?
#
loop_
_entity_poly.entity_id
_entity_poly.type
_entity_poly.pdbx_seq_one_letter_code
_entity_poly.pdbx_strand_id
1 'polypeptide(L)' 'MTVVWIVIGVVVAVAALLVVLEVQNARRRRAMAHLEPVDPRVGERAMSDASAAHAVTEGLAKSAHPGTSGAGGAFPG' A
#
# COMPACT_ATOMS: atom_id res chain seq x y z
N MET A 1 -4.50 26.23 -9.50
CA MET A 1 -4.84 25.22 -10.53
C MET A 1 -3.81 24.09 -10.62
N THR A 2 -2.51 24.37 -10.58
CA THR A 2 -1.44 23.36 -10.63
C THR A 2 -1.55 22.26 -9.56
N VAL A 3 -1.79 22.61 -8.31
CA VAL A 3 -1.96 21.64 -7.20
C VAL A 3 -3.11 20.66 -7.46
N VAL A 4 -4.24 21.16 -7.99
CA VAL A 4 -5.42 20.34 -8.30
C VAL A 4 -5.07 19.28 -9.36
N TRP A 5 -4.33 19.65 -10.40
CA TRP A 5 -3.89 18.72 -11.43
C TRP A 5 -2.91 17.67 -10.90
N ILE A 6 -2.02 18.03 -9.98
CA ILE A 6 -1.12 17.08 -9.31
C ILE A 6 -1.93 16.04 -8.54
N VAL A 7 -2.91 16.48 -7.74
CA VAL A 7 -3.76 15.58 -6.96
C VAL A 7 -4.54 14.62 -7.87
N ILE A 8 -5.12 15.14 -8.96
CA ILE A 8 -5.81 14.31 -9.95
C ILE A 8 -4.85 13.27 -10.54
N GLY A 9 -3.64 13.71 -10.93
CA GLY A 9 -2.62 12.81 -11.47
C GLY A 9 -2.26 11.68 -10.50
N VAL A 10 -2.07 12.00 -9.22
CA VAL A 10 -1.77 11.00 -8.18
C VAL A 10 -2.93 10.02 -8.01
N VAL A 11 -4.17 10.50 -7.92
CA VAL A 11 -5.36 9.64 -7.79
C VAL A 11 -5.49 8.70 -8.98
N VAL A 12 -5.30 9.21 -10.20
CA VAL A 12 -5.35 8.40 -11.43
C VAL A 12 -4.22 7.35 -11.44
N ALA A 13 -3.00 7.72 -11.03
CA ALA A 13 -1.88 6.79 -10.97
C ALA A 13 -2.12 5.67 -9.95
N VAL A 14 -2.64 5.99 -8.76
CA VAL A 14 -3.01 5.00 -7.74
C VAL A 14 -4.11 4.07 -8.25
N ALA A 15 -5.16 4.62 -8.87
CA ALA A 15 -6.23 3.81 -9.45
C ALA A 15 -5.71 2.86 -10.54
N ALA A 16 -4.84 3.34 -11.44
CA ALA A 16 -4.22 2.52 -12.47
C ALA A 16 -3.37 1.38 -11.89
N LEU A 17 -2.58 1.66 -10.86
CA LEU A 17 -1.78 0.65 -10.16
C LEU A 17 -2.66 -0.43 -9.52
N LEU A 18 -3.75 -0.05 -8.87
CA LEU A 18 -4.70 -1.00 -8.29
C LEU A 18 -5.34 -1.89 -9.35
N VAL A 19 -5.69 -1.34 -10.51
CA VAL A 19 -6.22 -2.14 -11.64
C VAL A 19 -5.20 -3.15 -12.15
N VAL A 20 -3.93 -2.74 -12.30
CA VAL A 20 -2.87 -3.66 -12.73
C VAL A 20 -2.69 -4.79 -11.72
N LEU A 21 -2.68 -4.46 -10.43
CA LEU A 21 -2.61 -5.45 -9.36
C LEU A 21 -3.78 -6.43 -9.43
N GLU A 22 -5.00 -5.94 -9.61
CA GLU A 22 -6.19 -6.79 -9.71
C GLU A 22 -6.11 -7.73 -10.91
N VAL A 23 -5.65 -7.25 -12.07
CA VAL A 23 -5.47 -8.07 -13.28
C VAL A 23 -4.40 -9.14 -13.05
N GLN A 24 -3.28 -8.79 -12.41
CA GLN A 24 -2.23 -9.74 -12.07
C GLN A 24 -2.74 -10.79 -11.07
N ASN A 25 -3.50 -10.36 -10.06
CA ASN A 25 -4.05 -11.21 -9.01
C ASN A 25 -5.11 -12.17 -9.58
N ALA A 26 -5.98 -11.68 -10.47
CA ALA A 26 -6.95 -12.49 -11.19
C ALA A 26 -6.26 -13.50 -12.12
N ARG A 27 -5.20 -13.10 -12.83
CA ARG A 27 -4.38 -14.03 -13.63
C ARG A 27 -3.72 -15.10 -12.76
N ARG A 28 -3.11 -14.71 -11.63
CA ARG A 28 -2.53 -15.64 -10.65
C ARG A 28 -3.56 -16.62 -10.13
N ARG A 29 -4.75 -16.15 -9.73
CA ARG A 29 -5.85 -17.00 -9.26
C ARG A 29 -6.28 -18.01 -10.31
N ARG A 30 -6.43 -17.60 -11.58
CA ARG A 30 -6.75 -18.53 -12.68
C ARG A 30 -5.63 -19.56 -12.90
N ALA A 31 -4.37 -19.13 -12.80
CA ALA A 31 -3.21 -20.01 -12.90
C ALA A 31 -2.98 -20.88 -11.65
N MET A 32 -3.73 -20.69 -10.57
CA MET A 32 -3.66 -21.54 -9.37
C MET A 32 -4.98 -22.30 -9.15
N ALA A 33 -6.00 -22.06 -9.96
CA ALA A 33 -7.33 -22.68 -9.82
C ALA A 33 -7.32 -24.21 -10.01
N HIS A 34 -6.24 -24.77 -10.55
CA HIS A 34 -6.01 -26.19 -10.74
C HIS A 34 -5.16 -26.82 -9.63
N LEU A 35 -4.65 -26.01 -8.70
CA LEU A 35 -4.01 -26.48 -7.48
C LEU A 35 -5.08 -26.53 -6.38
N GLU A 36 -4.99 -27.56 -5.54
CA GLU A 36 -5.89 -27.82 -4.40
C GLU A 36 -6.16 -26.55 -3.58
N PRO A 37 -7.36 -26.36 -2.98
CA PRO A 37 -7.75 -25.13 -2.28
C PRO A 37 -6.65 -24.62 -1.35
N VAL A 38 -6.15 -23.41 -1.66
CA VAL A 38 -5.13 -22.72 -0.88
C VAL A 38 -5.69 -22.47 0.53
N ASP A 39 -5.00 -22.99 1.54
CA ASP A 39 -5.35 -22.81 2.95
C ASP A 39 -5.41 -21.29 3.28
N PRO A 40 -6.57 -20.75 3.67
CA PRO A 40 -6.77 -19.32 3.92
C PRO A 40 -5.83 -18.76 5.00
N ARG A 41 -5.32 -19.61 5.90
CA ARG A 41 -4.36 -19.22 6.94
C ARG A 41 -3.02 -18.74 6.39
N VAL A 42 -2.65 -19.18 5.18
CA VAL A 42 -1.44 -18.70 4.51
C VAL A 42 -1.61 -17.23 4.08
N GLY A 43 -2.80 -16.87 3.62
CA GLY A 43 -3.14 -15.48 3.27
C GLY A 43 -3.14 -14.55 4.47
N GLU A 44 -3.73 -14.99 5.59
CA GLU A 44 -3.75 -14.23 6.84
C GLU A 44 -2.33 -13.99 7.39
N ARG A 45 -1.47 -15.01 7.37
CA ARG A 45 -0.07 -14.88 7.78
C ARG A 45 0.71 -13.94 6.86
N ALA A 46 0.55 -14.07 5.54
CA ALA A 46 1.21 -13.17 4.60
C ALA A 46 0.77 -11.70 4.77
N MET A 47 -0.50 -11.46 5.09
CA MET A 47 -1.04 -10.13 5.36
C MET A 47 -0.53 -9.56 6.70
N SER A 48 -0.40 -10.41 7.72
CA SER A 48 0.23 -10.07 8.99
C SER A 48 1.70 -9.71 8.82
N ASP A 49 2.46 -10.50 8.04
CA ASP A 49 3.88 -10.24 7.77
C ASP A 49 4.08 -8.95 6.96
N ALA A 50 3.22 -8.69 5.97
CA ALA A 50 3.24 -7.44 5.21
C ALA A 50 2.95 -6.22 6.10
N SER A 51 2.01 -6.35 7.03
CA SER A 51 1.69 -5.28 7.99
C SER A 51 2.84 -5.04 8.98
N ALA A 52 3.48 -6.11 9.45
CA ALA A 52 4.66 -6.02 10.31
C ALA A 52 5.84 -5.36 9.58
N ALA A 53 6.09 -5.74 8.33
CA ALA A 53 7.11 -5.11 7.49
C ALA A 53 6.82 -3.61 7.27
N HIS A 54 5.55 -3.25 7.04
CA HIS A 54 5.15 -1.85 6.91
C HIS A 54 5.42 -1.05 8.19
N ALA A 55 5.05 -1.59 9.36
CA ALA A 55 5.31 -0.95 10.65
C ALA A 55 6.80 -0.75 10.92
N VAL A 56 7.65 -1.71 10.53
CA VAL A 56 9.10 -1.59 10.63
C VAL A 56 9.63 -0.50 9.69
N THR A 57 9.15 -0.45 8.45
CA THR A 57 9.54 0.61 7.51
C THR A 57 9.10 2.00 7.96
N GLU A 58 7.91 2.13 8.55
CA GLU A 58 7.42 3.38 9.11
C GLU A 58 8.25 3.79 10.33
N GLY A 59 8.58 2.86 11.22
CA GLY A 59 9.47 3.11 12.36
C GLY A 59 10.88 3.51 11.96
N LEU A 60 11.43 2.90 10.90
CA LEU A 60 12.72 3.29 10.30
C LEU A 60 12.64 4.68 9.66
N ALA A 61 11.57 4.99 8.94
CA ALA A 61 11.38 6.32 8.36
C ALA A 61 11.23 7.41 9.45
N LYS A 62 10.49 7.11 10.51
CA LYS A 62 10.30 8.01 11.68
C LYS A 62 11.61 8.25 12.42
N SER A 63 12.41 7.20 12.60
CA SER A 63 13.71 7.27 13.29
C SER A 63 14.82 7.88 12.43
N ALA A 64 14.76 7.75 11.11
CA ALA A 64 15.69 8.39 10.17
C ALA A 64 15.48 9.91 10.04
N HIS A 65 14.26 10.40 10.32
CA HIS A 65 13.95 11.83 10.38
C HIS A 65 13.33 12.22 11.73
N PRO A 66 14.13 12.22 12.82
CA PRO A 66 13.65 12.60 14.14
C PRO A 66 13.47 14.12 14.19
N GLY A 67 12.28 14.60 13.77
CA GLY A 67 11.91 16.01 13.86
C GLY A 67 10.99 16.54 12.76
N THR A 68 10.82 15.86 11.62
CA THR A 68 9.95 16.37 10.53
C THR A 68 8.52 15.86 10.61
N SER A 69 8.29 14.74 11.30
CA SER A 69 6.97 14.10 11.37
C SER A 69 5.95 14.77 12.30
N GLY A 70 6.25 15.98 12.81
CA GLY A 70 5.36 16.81 13.62
C GLY A 70 4.99 18.16 12.99
N ALA A 71 5.58 18.54 11.84
CA ALA A 71 5.41 19.86 11.23
C ALA A 71 4.26 19.94 10.21
N GLY A 72 3.22 19.11 10.35
CA GLY A 72 2.08 19.05 9.42
C GLY A 72 0.75 19.54 9.99
N GLY A 73 0.69 19.95 11.26
CA GLY A 73 -0.58 20.33 11.87
C GLY A 73 -0.42 21.16 13.13
N ALA A 74 -0.18 22.46 12.98
CA ALA A 74 -0.52 23.50 13.96
C ALA A 74 -0.22 24.90 13.40
N PHE A 75 -1.01 25.35 12.44
CA PHE A 75 -1.32 26.77 12.31
C PHE A 75 -2.84 26.87 12.10
N PRO A 76 -3.56 27.33 13.12
CA PRO A 76 -4.39 28.51 12.93
C PRO A 76 -4.31 29.46 14.13
N GLY A 77 -4.00 30.73 13.88
CA GLY A 77 -4.15 31.84 14.83
C GLY A 77 -2.85 32.27 15.50
#